data_AF-A0A2I2F796-F1
#
_entry.id   AF-A0A2I2F796-F1
#
_cell.length_a   1.000
_cell.length_b   1.000
_cell.length_c   1.000
_cell.angle_alpha   90.00
_cell.angle_beta   90.00
_cell.angle_gamma   90.00
#
_symmetry.space_group_name_H-M   'P 1'
#
loop_
_entity.id
_entity.type
_entity.pdbx_description
1 polymer ?
#
loop_
_entity_poly.entity_id
_entity_poly.type
_entity_poly.pdbx_seq_one_letter_code
_entity_poly.pdbx_strand_id
1 'polypeptide(L)'
;MVKGVVATNIELASTTIEPAKCHVEVSLPANCEYRSGDYLAVQGHHSDETVSQIMTRFGLSTGDLMTLENMNVDTNYQQILN
;
A
#
# COMPACT_ATOMS: atom_id res chain seq x y z
N MET A 1 -5.33 -12.14 2.94
CA MET A 1 -4.55 -11.76 1.75
C MET A 1 -3.57 -12.88 1.46
N VAL A 2 -3.47 -13.35 0.21
CA VAL A 2 -2.54 -14.44 -0.16
C VAL A 2 -1.27 -13.80 -0.74
N LYS A 3 -0.10 -14.30 -0.35
CA LYS A 3 1.19 -13.73 -0.76
C LYS A 3 1.71 -14.41 -2.02
N GLY A 4 1.78 -13.67 -3.13
CA GLY A 4 2.52 -14.07 -4.33
C GLY A 4 4.01 -13.75 -4.18
N VAL A 5 4.84 -14.33 -5.04
CA VAL A 5 6.29 -14.05 -5.11
C VAL A 5 6.62 -13.48 -6.47
N VAL A 6 7.30 -12.34 -6.51
CA VAL A 6 7.83 -11.79 -7.76
C VAL A 6 8.99 -12.68 -8.20
N ALA A 7 8.82 -13.34 -9.36
CA ALA A 7 9.84 -14.18 -9.97
C ALA A 7 10.79 -13.35 -10.85
N THR A 8 10.23 -12.37 -11.56
CA THR A 8 10.96 -11.52 -12.52
C THR A 8 10.47 -10.08 -12.42
N ASN A 9 11.38 -9.11 -12.53
CA ASN A 9 11.06 -7.69 -12.68
C ASN A 9 12.09 -7.06 -13.63
N ILE A 10 11.64 -6.72 -14.85
CA ILE A 10 12.49 -6.20 -15.92
C ILE A 10 11.96 -4.86 -16.38
N GLU A 11 12.85 -3.86 -16.45
CA GLU A 11 12.54 -2.56 -17.04
C GLU A 11 12.38 -2.70 -18.55
N LEU A 12 11.22 -2.26 -19.05
CA LEU A 12 10.89 -2.21 -20.48
C LEU A 12 11.14 -0.82 -21.07
N ALA A 13 10.99 0.22 -20.26
CA ALA A 13 11.24 1.60 -20.65
C ALA A 13 11.64 2.44 -19.43
N SER A 14 12.61 3.32 -19.64
CA SER A 14 13.17 4.19 -18.62
C SER A 14 12.41 5.50 -18.45
N THR A 15 12.74 6.23 -17.39
CA THR A 15 12.13 7.52 -17.07
C THR A 15 12.56 8.68 -17.96
N THR A 16 13.31 8.43 -19.04
CA THR A 16 13.95 9.48 -19.84
C THR A 16 12.94 10.34 -20.61
N ILE A 17 11.78 9.78 -20.97
CA ILE A 17 10.74 10.46 -21.77
C ILE A 17 9.34 10.26 -21.18
N GLU A 18 9.09 9.15 -20.47
CA GLU A 18 7.81 8.79 -19.87
C GLU A 18 8.02 8.11 -18.52
N PRO A 19 6.98 7.87 -17.70
CA PRO A 19 7.11 7.03 -16.51
C PRO A 19 7.71 5.66 -16.84
N ALA A 20 8.58 5.14 -15.97
CA ALA A 20 9.18 3.84 -16.16
C ALA A 20 8.10 2.75 -16.30
N LYS A 21 8.34 1.80 -17.19
CA LYS A 21 7.47 0.66 -17.43
C LYS A 21 8.24 -0.62 -17.16
N CYS A 22 7.64 -1.54 -16.41
CA CYS A 22 8.26 -2.83 -16.08
C CYS A 22 7.38 -4.00 -16.51
N HIS A 23 8.02 -5.10 -16.89
CA HIS A 23 7.42 -6.44 -16.97
C HIS A 23 7.68 -7.15 -15.65
N VAL A 24 6.61 -7.64 -15.01
CA VAL A 24 6.70 -8.33 -13.73
C VAL A 24 6.02 -9.69 -13.86
N GLU A 25 6.74 -10.74 -13.48
CA GLU A 25 6.19 -12.10 -13.39
C GLU A 25 5.98 -12.44 -11.93
N VAL A 26 4.77 -12.89 -11.59
CA VAL A 26 4.39 -13.25 -10.23
C VAL A 26 4.01 -14.72 -10.19
N SER A 27 4.71 -15.48 -9.34
CA SER A 27 4.32 -16.85 -9.01
C SER A 27 3.09 -16.81 -8.12
N LEU A 28 2.00 -17.41 -8.60
CA LEU A 28 0.76 -17.51 -7.85
C LEU A 28 0.83 -18.65 -6.82
N PRO A 29 0.22 -18.46 -5.64
CA PRO A 29 -0.01 -19.53 -4.68
C PRO A 29 -0.79 -20.70 -5.30
N ALA A 30 -0.58 -21.93 -4.81
CA ALA A 30 -1.15 -23.14 -5.41
C ALA A 30 -2.69 -23.17 -5.48
N ASN A 31 -3.37 -22.34 -4.70
CA ASN A 31 -4.83 -22.22 -4.65
C ASN A 31 -5.37 -20.98 -5.40
N CYS A 32 -4.55 -20.34 -6.23
CA CYS A 32 -4.94 -19.19 -7.04
C CYS A 32 -4.92 -19.56 -8.52
N GLU A 33 -6.05 -19.37 -9.18
CA GLU A 33 -6.19 -19.45 -10.64
C GLU A 33 -6.52 -18.07 -11.19
N TYR A 34 -6.18 -17.83 -12.45
CA TYR A 34 -6.56 -16.62 -13.16
C TYR A 34 -6.93 -16.96 -14.60
N ARG A 35 -7.67 -16.07 -15.25
CA ARG A 35 -8.02 -16.13 -16.66
C ARG A 35 -7.58 -14.85 -17.36
N SER A 36 -7.41 -14.93 -18.68
CA SER A 36 -7.16 -13.74 -19.48
C SER A 36 -8.29 -12.73 -19.31
N GLY A 37 -7.93 -11.49 -18.99
CA GLY A 37 -8.88 -10.42 -18.67
C GLY A 37 -9.05 -10.15 -17.18
N ASP A 38 -8.57 -11.04 -16.30
CA ASP A 38 -8.54 -10.78 -14.87
C ASP A 38 -7.48 -9.73 -14.50
N TYR A 39 -7.67 -9.09 -13.35
CA TYR A 39 -6.76 -8.09 -12.81
C TYR A 39 -6.05 -8.61 -11.56
N LEU A 40 -4.77 -8.26 -11.43
CA LEU A 40 -4.00 -8.51 -10.20
C LEU A 40 -4.00 -7.24 -9.34
N ALA A 41 -4.60 -7.33 -8.15
CA ALA A 41 -4.49 -6.28 -7.15
C ALA A 41 -3.16 -6.44 -6.40
N VAL A 42 -2.36 -5.37 -6.37
CA VAL A 42 -1.06 -5.33 -5.67
C VAL A 42 -1.15 -4.38 -4.49
N GLN A 43 -0.86 -4.87 -3.29
CA GLN A 43 -0.68 -4.01 -2.13
C GLN A 43 0.75 -3.48 -2.11
N GLY A 44 0.91 -2.21 -2.46
CA GLY A 44 2.19 -1.52 -2.35
C GLY A 44 2.50 -1.11 -0.91
N HIS A 45 3.80 -0.94 -0.65
CA HIS A 45 4.30 -0.31 0.57
C HIS A 45 4.94 1.04 0.21
N HIS A 46 4.86 2.01 1.11
CA HIS A 46 5.62 3.25 0.98
C HIS A 46 7.12 2.96 1.05
N SER A 47 7.95 3.78 0.39
CA SER A 47 9.40 3.64 0.49
C SER A 47 9.90 3.93 1.91
N ASP A 48 10.97 3.26 2.31
CA ASP A 48 11.60 3.49 3.62
C ASP A 48 12.00 4.95 3.82
N GLU A 49 12.40 5.64 2.74
CA GLU A 49 12.68 7.06 2.75
C GLU A 49 11.44 7.89 3.11
N THR A 50 10.30 7.61 2.47
CA THR A 50 9.04 8.32 2.75
C THR A 50 8.61 8.11 4.20
N VAL A 51 8.71 6.87 4.68
CA VAL A 51 8.40 6.53 6.07
C VAL A 51 9.35 7.26 7.03
N SER A 52 10.65 7.27 6.75
CA SER A 52 11.68 7.95 7.56
C SER A 52 11.45 9.46 7.65
N GLN A 53 11.08 10.11 6.54
CA GLN A 53 10.76 11.54 6.52
C GLN A 53 9.55 11.86 7.42
N ILE A 54 8.52 11.01 7.39
CA ILE A 54 7.33 11.17 8.24
C ILE A 54 7.70 10.97 9.72
N MET A 55 8.42 9.89 10.05
CA MET A 55 8.83 9.63 11.43
C MET A 55 9.67 10.78 12.00
N THR A 56 10.64 11.27 11.23
CA THR A 56 11.47 12.42 11.60
C THR A 56 10.63 13.68 11.82
N ARG A 57 9.67 13.96 10.93
CA ARG A 57 8.79 15.13 11.02
C ARG A 57 8.00 15.14 12.33
N PHE A 58 7.60 13.98 12.84
CA PHE A 58 6.84 13.86 14.07
C PHE A 58 7.69 13.52 15.30
N GLY A 59 9.03 13.45 15.16
CA GLY A 59 9.94 13.10 16.25
C GLY A 59 9.78 11.68 16.75
N LEU A 60 9.30 10.77 15.90
CA LEU A 60 9.04 9.36 16.22
C LEU A 60 10.22 8.48 15.80
N SER A 61 10.41 7.37 16.51
CA SER A 61 11.36 6.31 16.18
C SER A 61 10.65 5.12 15.52
N THR A 62 11.35 4.40 14.65
CA THR A 62 10.85 3.16 14.02
C THR A 62 10.50 2.07 15.04
N GLY A 63 11.07 2.13 16.25
CA GLY A 63 10.79 1.19 17.34
C GLY A 63 9.64 1.60 18.26
N ASP A 64 9.03 2.76 18.05
CA ASP A 64 7.97 3.25 18.94
C ASP A 64 6.70 2.41 18.77
N LEU A 65 6.15 1.96 19.91
CA LEU A 65 4.87 1.27 19.94
C LEU A 65 3.74 2.31 19.94
N MET A 66 2.97 2.36 18.85
CA MET A 66 1.81 3.23 18.73
C MET A 66 0.51 2.42 18.79
N THR A 67 -0.45 2.89 19.58
CA THR A 67 -1.82 2.37 19.60
C THR A 67 -2.74 3.43 19.01
N LEU A 68 -3.50 3.07 17.98
CA LEU A 68 -4.53 3.92 17.41
C LEU A 68 -5.86 3.52 18.03
N GLU A 69 -6.45 4.42 18.81
CA GLU A 69 -7.81 4.26 19.33
C GLU A 69 -8.76 5.08 18.47
N ASN A 70 -9.81 4.43 17.97
CA ASN A 70 -10.81 5.11 17.15
C ASN A 70 -11.70 5.94 18.08
N MET A 71 -11.53 7.25 18.09
CA MET A 71 -12.48 8.13 18.78
C MET A 71 -13.73 8.23 17.92
N ASN A 72 -14.77 7.47 18.28
CA ASN A 72 -16.12 7.71 17.78
C ASN A 72 -16.53 9.12 18.23
N VAL A 73 -16.37 10.10 17.36
CA VAL A 73 -16.93 11.43 17.58
C VAL A 73 -18.44 11.29 17.41
N ASP A 74 -19.15 11.05 18.51
CA ASP A 74 -20.61 11.02 18.56
C ASP A 74 -21.15 12.33 17.98
N THR A 75 -21.56 12.26 16.72
CA THR A 75 -22.09 13.40 15.99
C THR A 75 -23.60 13.50 16.28
N ASN A 76 -23.95 13.91 17.50
CA ASN A 76 -25.34 14.13 17.91
C ASN A 76 -25.78 15.58 17.63
N TYR A 77 -26.04 15.91 16.35
CA TYR A 77 -26.63 17.19 15.92
C TYR A 77 -28.18 17.13 15.80
N GLN A 78 -28.89 16.44 16.71
CA GLN A 78 -30.36 16.36 16.64
C GLN A 78 -31.09 16.59 17.98
N GLN A 79 -30.48 17.33 18.93
CA GLN A 79 -31.18 17.73 20.16
C GLN A 79 -31.40 19.25 20.32
N ILE A 80 -31.34 20.02 19.23
CA ILE A 80 -31.71 21.44 19.28
C ILE A 80 -32.73 21.76 18.19
N LEU A 81 -33.94 21.19 18.29
CA LEU A 81 -35.17 21.87 17.89
C LEU A 81 -36.28 21.39 18.84
N ASN A 82 -36.88 22.36 19.53
CA ASN A 82 -38.02 22.24 20.43
C ASN A 82 -39.26 21.68 19.72
#